data_AF-A0A1E1WT68-F1
#
_entry.id   AF-A0A1E1WT68-F1
#
_cell.length_a   1.000
_cell.length_b   1.000
_cell.length_c   1.000
_cell.angle_alpha   90.00
_cell.angle_beta   90.00
_cell.angle_gamma   90.00
#
_symmetry.space_group_name_H-M   'P 1'
#
loop_
_entity.id
_entity.type
_entity.pdbx_description
1 polymer ?
#
loop_
_entity_poly.entity_id
_entity_poly.type
_entity_poly.pdbx_seq_one_letter_code
_entity_poly.pdbx_strand_id
1 'polypeptide(L)'
;MMIGDVRLAEEVEGVAGDVYILDASIVAPSHLGKISPSAVKKFLICVQEAYPVKLKEVHVVNASPIIDTVVNLVKPFLKEKIKNRIFIHTDVKTLYEHVPKEILPEEYGGYGGSLDEINKAWMKKLADYKDWFKAQESIKANEALRPGKPTNYDELFGIDGSFRQLSID
;
A
#
# COMPACT_ATOMS: atom_id res chain seq x y z
N MET A 1 5.62 -6.78 1.80
CA MET A 1 4.15 -6.87 1.89
C MET A 1 3.81 -8.26 1.38
N MET A 2 3.50 -9.24 2.24
CA MET A 2 3.65 -10.66 1.88
C MET A 2 2.96 -11.08 0.58
N ILE A 3 1.70 -10.68 0.34
CA ILE A 3 0.99 -10.97 -0.92
C ILE A 3 1.69 -10.33 -2.12
N GLY A 4 2.11 -9.06 -2.00
CA GLY A 4 2.85 -8.37 -3.06
C GLY A 4 4.21 -9.01 -3.34
N ASP A 5 4.87 -9.53 -2.30
CA ASP A 5 6.18 -10.19 -2.41
C ASP A 5 6.05 -11.51 -3.19
N VAL A 6 4.99 -12.30 -2.89
CA VAL A 6 4.66 -13.51 -3.65
C VAL A 6 4.25 -13.18 -5.09
N ARG A 7 3.39 -12.18 -5.29
CA ARG A 7 2.96 -11.72 -6.62
C ARG A 7 4.16 -11.35 -7.49
N LEU A 8 5.13 -10.62 -6.93
CA LEU A 8 6.38 -10.27 -7.62
C LEU A 8 7.24 -11.50 -7.92
N ALA A 9 7.34 -12.45 -6.99
CA ALA A 9 8.12 -13.67 -7.19
C ALA A 9 7.53 -14.58 -8.28
N GLU A 10 6.22 -14.55 -8.48
CA GLU A 10 5.51 -15.32 -9.51
C GLU A 10 5.38 -14.58 -10.85
N GLU A 11 5.75 -13.30 -10.91
CA GLU A 11 5.70 -12.52 -12.15
C GLU A 11 6.82 -12.98 -13.10
N VAL A 12 6.48 -13.88 -14.02
CA VAL A 12 7.40 -14.50 -14.98
C VAL A 12 7.66 -13.63 -16.22
N GLU A 13 6.71 -12.77 -16.62
CA GLU A 13 6.83 -11.95 -17.83
C GLU A 13 6.43 -10.48 -17.61
N GLY A 14 7.43 -9.60 -17.71
CA GLY A 14 7.25 -8.14 -17.63
C GLY A 14 6.80 -7.64 -16.25
N VAL A 15 6.65 -6.32 -16.12
CA VAL A 15 6.03 -5.71 -14.93
C VAL A 15 4.68 -5.16 -15.36
N ALA A 16 3.64 -5.98 -15.23
CA ALA A 16 2.28 -5.58 -15.60
C ALA A 16 1.82 -4.41 -14.72
N GLY A 17 2.26 -4.37 -13.46
CA GLY A 17 1.89 -3.36 -12.48
C GLY A 17 0.52 -3.61 -11.85
N ASP A 18 0.32 -3.02 -10.68
CA ASP A 18 -0.76 -3.40 -9.77
C ASP A 18 -1.85 -2.33 -9.68
N VAL A 19 -3.10 -2.79 -9.64
CA VAL A 19 -4.29 -2.00 -9.33
C VAL A 19 -4.76 -2.42 -7.95
N TYR A 20 -4.77 -1.48 -6.99
CA TYR A 20 -5.22 -1.75 -5.62
C TYR A 20 -6.67 -1.31 -5.46
N ILE A 21 -7.50 -2.17 -4.88
CA ILE A 21 -8.88 -1.83 -4.48
C ILE A 21 -8.93 -1.88 -2.95
N LEU A 22 -9.24 -0.75 -2.34
CA LEU A 22 -9.30 -0.55 -0.90
C LEU A 22 -10.76 -0.31 -0.50
N ASP A 23 -11.31 -1.21 0.31
CA ASP A 23 -12.67 -1.07 0.82
C ASP A 23 -12.68 -0.14 2.04
N ALA A 24 -13.35 1.00 1.93
CA ALA A 24 -13.48 1.95 3.04
C ALA A 24 -14.61 1.59 4.01
N SER A 25 -15.49 0.63 3.69
CA SER A 25 -16.60 0.23 4.57
C SER A 25 -16.13 -0.37 5.90
N ILE A 26 -14.91 -0.93 5.92
CA ILE A 26 -14.27 -1.50 7.12
C ILE A 26 -13.59 -0.44 7.99
N VAL A 27 -13.49 0.81 7.53
CA VAL A 27 -12.82 1.88 8.27
C VAL A 27 -13.74 2.45 9.34
N ALA A 28 -13.54 2.02 10.59
CA ALA A 28 -14.20 2.57 11.75
C ALA A 28 -13.40 3.74 12.37
N PRO A 29 -14.04 4.69 13.08
CA PRO A 29 -13.36 5.75 13.84
C PRO A 29 -12.28 5.25 14.80
N SER A 30 -12.47 4.06 15.39
CA SER A 30 -11.48 3.41 16.27
C SER A 30 -10.18 3.05 15.55
N HIS A 31 -10.18 2.96 14.23
CA HIS A 31 -8.98 2.75 13.42
C HIS A 31 -8.16 4.05 13.28
N LEU A 32 -8.81 5.23 13.23
CA LEU A 32 -8.11 6.51 13.03
C LEU A 32 -7.10 6.79 14.15
N GLY A 33 -7.45 6.48 15.40
CA GLY A 33 -6.53 6.64 16.54
C GLY A 33 -5.30 5.70 16.50
N LYS A 34 -5.33 4.66 15.67
CA LYS A 34 -4.21 3.72 15.47
C LYS A 34 -3.31 4.12 14.30
N ILE A 35 -3.73 5.06 13.46
CA ILE A 35 -2.96 5.51 12.30
C ILE A 35 -2.01 6.62 12.75
N SER A 36 -0.75 6.24 13.00
CA SER A 36 0.30 7.23 13.26
C SER A 36 0.74 7.92 11.95
N PRO A 37 0.81 9.28 11.91
CA PRO A 37 1.36 10.00 10.77
C PRO A 37 2.80 9.54 10.42
N SER A 38 3.62 9.22 11.43
CA SER A 38 4.99 8.75 11.19
C SER A 38 5.01 7.35 10.56
N ALA A 39 4.08 6.47 10.93
CA ALA A 39 3.92 5.16 10.30
C ALA A 39 3.44 5.28 8.85
N VAL A 40 2.47 6.17 8.58
CA VAL A 40 1.99 6.46 7.22
C VAL A 40 3.11 6.98 6.33
N LYS A 41 3.89 7.96 6.82
CA LYS A 41 5.04 8.50 6.07
C LYS A 41 6.05 7.40 5.75
N LYS A 42 6.43 6.57 6.73
CA LYS A 42 7.35 5.43 6.53
C LYS A 42 6.85 4.44 5.49
N PHE A 43 5.58 4.05 5.62
CA PHE A 43 4.93 3.16 4.67
C PHE A 43 4.98 3.74 3.25
N LEU A 44 4.53 4.98 3.07
CA LEU A 44 4.48 5.62 1.77
C LEU A 44 5.85 5.84 1.13
N ILE A 45 6.89 6.13 1.90
CA ILE A 45 8.26 6.19 1.37
C ILE A 45 8.68 4.80 0.87
N CYS A 46 8.41 3.74 1.64
CA CYS A 46 8.70 2.37 1.23
C CYS A 46 8.00 2.03 -0.11
N VAL A 47 6.69 2.28 -0.22
CA VAL A 47 5.95 1.93 -1.45
C VAL A 47 6.35 2.80 -2.65
N GLN A 48 6.79 4.05 -2.45
CA GLN A 48 7.10 4.98 -3.54
C GLN A 48 8.56 4.97 -3.99
N GLU A 49 9.50 4.58 -3.13
CA GLU A 49 10.95 4.66 -3.41
C GLU A 49 11.65 3.31 -3.38
N ALA A 50 11.16 2.35 -2.59
CA ALA A 50 11.91 1.13 -2.28
C ALA A 50 11.23 -0.14 -2.79
N TYR A 51 9.89 -0.16 -2.86
CA TYR A 51 9.15 -1.35 -3.25
C TYR A 51 9.09 -1.49 -4.78
N PRO A 52 9.55 -2.61 -5.35
CA PRO A 52 9.73 -2.74 -6.81
C PRO A 52 8.42 -3.06 -7.55
N VAL A 53 7.30 -2.44 -7.14
CA VAL A 53 6.01 -2.57 -7.82
C VAL A 53 5.71 -1.32 -8.63
N LYS A 54 5.27 -1.52 -9.87
CA LYS A 54 4.67 -0.45 -10.67
C LYS A 54 3.22 -0.26 -10.25
N LEU A 55 2.97 0.69 -9.33
CA LEU A 55 1.61 1.10 -9.02
C LEU A 55 0.93 1.67 -10.27
N LYS A 56 -0.20 1.10 -10.71
CA LYS A 56 -1.03 1.65 -11.79
C LYS A 56 -2.07 2.60 -11.23
N GLU A 57 -2.95 2.08 -10.39
CA GLU A 57 -4.13 2.77 -9.86
C GLU A 57 -4.42 2.30 -8.43
N VAL A 58 -5.05 3.18 -7.64
CA VAL A 58 -5.60 2.88 -6.32
C VAL A 58 -7.05 3.33 -6.31
N HIS A 59 -7.97 2.40 -6.09
CA HIS A 59 -9.40 2.66 -6.00
C HIS A 59 -9.83 2.49 -4.55
N VAL A 60 -10.45 3.53 -3.99
CA VAL A 60 -11.08 3.46 -2.67
C VAL A 60 -12.58 3.34 -2.89
N VAL A 61 -13.17 2.19 -2.57
CA VAL A 61 -14.61 1.91 -2.74
C VAL A 61 -15.35 2.03 -1.41
N ASN A 62 -16.67 2.16 -1.47
CA ASN A 62 -17.54 2.31 -0.30
C ASN A 62 -17.10 3.47 0.62
N ALA A 63 -16.63 4.56 -0.01
CA ALA A 63 -16.16 5.74 0.68
C ALA A 63 -17.29 6.39 1.51
N SER A 64 -17.01 6.64 2.79
CA SER A 64 -17.86 7.45 3.67
C SER A 64 -17.11 8.73 4.08
N PRO A 65 -17.77 9.76 4.67
CA PRO A 65 -17.10 11.01 5.02
C PRO A 65 -15.85 10.87 5.91
N ILE A 66 -15.69 9.74 6.61
CA ILE A 66 -14.47 9.45 7.38
C ILE A 66 -13.22 9.36 6.49
N ILE A 67 -13.39 8.99 5.22
CA ILE A 67 -12.29 8.79 4.29
C ILE A 67 -11.57 10.10 3.98
N ASP A 68 -12.27 11.24 4.04
CA ASP A 68 -11.67 12.55 3.80
C ASP A 68 -10.58 12.84 4.83
N THR A 69 -10.78 12.40 6.07
CA THR A 69 -9.77 12.54 7.13
C THR A 69 -8.55 11.66 6.84
N VAL A 70 -8.76 10.43 6.41
CA VAL A 70 -7.67 9.51 6.01
C VAL A 70 -6.89 10.07 4.82
N VAL A 71 -7.60 10.53 3.79
CA VAL A 71 -7.00 11.13 2.59
C VAL A 71 -6.17 12.37 2.97
N ASN A 72 -6.71 13.25 3.82
CA ASN A 72 -5.99 14.44 4.28
C ASN A 72 -4.72 14.11 5.09
N LEU A 73 -4.72 12.99 5.83
CA LEU A 73 -3.55 12.50 6.55
C LEU A 73 -2.47 11.93 5.60
N VAL A 74 -2.88 11.25 4.53
CA VAL A 74 -2.00 10.53 3.60
C VAL A 74 -1.45 11.45 2.51
N LYS A 75 -2.27 12.37 1.99
CA LYS A 75 -1.99 13.24 0.82
C LYS A 75 -0.69 14.05 0.91
N PRO A 76 -0.26 14.60 2.07
CA PRO A 76 1.00 15.35 2.16
C PRO A 76 2.24 14.52 1.84
N PHE A 77 2.17 13.20 2.00
CA PHE A 77 3.31 12.28 1.81
C PHE A 77 3.32 11.61 0.44
N LEU A 78 2.34 11.91 -0.42
CA LEU A 78 2.24 11.35 -1.76
C LEU A 78 2.93 12.25 -2.79
N LYS A 79 3.70 11.63 -3.70
CA LYS A 79 4.15 12.29 -4.93
C LYS A 79 2.95 12.62 -5.82
N GLU A 80 3.09 13.68 -6.62
CA GLU A 80 2.02 14.12 -7.55
C GLU A 80 1.56 13.01 -8.50
N LYS A 81 2.52 12.22 -9.01
CA LYS A 81 2.25 11.04 -9.84
C LYS A 81 1.32 10.03 -9.17
N ILE A 82 1.42 9.84 -7.86
CA ILE A 82 0.61 8.87 -7.12
C ILE A 82 -0.75 9.47 -6.77
N LYS A 83 -0.81 10.77 -6.42
CA LYS A 83 -2.09 11.47 -6.19
C LYS A 83 -3.01 11.36 -7.40
N ASN A 84 -2.47 11.51 -8.61
CA ASN A 84 -3.23 11.41 -9.86
C ASN A 84 -3.66 9.98 -10.24
N ARG A 85 -3.33 8.97 -9.41
CA ARG A 85 -3.70 7.57 -9.60
C ARG A 85 -4.66 7.06 -8.53
N ILE A 86 -5.10 7.93 -7.62
CA ILE A 86 -6.04 7.59 -6.57
C ILE A 86 -7.43 8.04 -7.01
N PHE A 87 -8.35 7.08 -7.05
CA PHE A 87 -9.74 7.27 -7.39
C PHE A 87 -10.60 6.90 -6.18
N ILE A 88 -11.59 7.73 -5.85
CA ILE A 88 -12.49 7.52 -4.72
C ILE A 88 -13.89 7.31 -5.27
N HIS A 89 -14.48 6.17 -4.91
CA HIS A 89 -15.75 5.69 -5.41
C HIS A 89 -16.76 5.60 -4.26
N THR A 90 -17.73 6.50 -4.25
CA THR A 90 -18.90 6.43 -3.36
C THR A 90 -19.90 5.37 -3.84
N ASP A 91 -20.05 5.21 -5.16
CA ASP A 91 -20.76 4.10 -5.80
C ASP A 91 -19.75 3.15 -6.44
N VAL A 92 -19.77 1.88 -6.03
CA VAL A 92 -18.90 0.82 -6.57
C VAL A 92 -19.04 0.66 -8.09
N LYS A 93 -20.17 1.04 -8.70
CA LYS A 93 -20.34 0.95 -10.16
C LYS A 93 -19.35 1.82 -10.93
N THR A 94 -18.89 2.92 -10.34
CA THR A 94 -17.87 3.79 -10.95
C THR A 94 -16.50 3.10 -11.01
N LEU A 95 -16.25 2.04 -10.21
CA LEU A 95 -15.06 1.21 -10.33
C LEU A 95 -15.01 0.46 -11.68
N TYR A 96 -16.17 0.12 -12.24
CA TYR A 96 -16.26 -0.70 -13.47
C TYR A 96 -15.72 0.01 -14.71
N GLU A 97 -15.57 1.35 -14.65
CA GLU A 97 -14.92 2.14 -15.70
C GLU A 97 -13.41 1.93 -15.74
N HIS A 98 -12.83 1.42 -14.64
CA HIS A 98 -11.39 1.23 -14.45
C HIS A 98 -10.99 -0.24 -14.43
N VAL A 99 -11.82 -1.09 -13.80
CA VAL A 99 -11.55 -2.51 -13.61
C VAL A 99 -12.71 -3.33 -14.20
N PRO A 100 -12.44 -4.32 -15.09
CA PRO A 100 -13.49 -5.15 -15.66
C PRO A 100 -14.33 -5.81 -14.57
N LYS A 101 -15.65 -5.66 -14.65
CA LYS A 101 -16.57 -6.14 -13.63
C LYS A 101 -16.47 -7.65 -13.43
N GLU A 102 -16.19 -8.39 -14.50
CA GLU A 102 -16.20 -9.85 -14.51
C GLU A 102 -15.11 -10.46 -13.62
N ILE A 103 -14.00 -9.74 -13.42
CA ILE A 103 -12.88 -10.20 -12.59
C ILE A 103 -12.99 -9.73 -11.13
N LEU A 104 -13.97 -8.86 -10.82
CA LEU A 104 -14.18 -8.37 -9.47
C LEU A 104 -14.85 -9.44 -8.61
N PRO A 105 -14.62 -9.43 -7.29
CA PRO A 105 -15.36 -10.24 -6.33
C PRO A 105 -16.87 -9.98 -6.37
N GLU A 106 -17.65 -10.95 -5.89
CA GLU A 106 -19.11 -10.87 -5.79
C GLU A 106 -19.59 -9.69 -4.92
N GLU A 107 -18.85 -9.37 -3.85
CA GLU A 107 -19.13 -8.25 -2.95
C GLU A 107 -19.00 -6.89 -3.64
N TYR A 108 -18.28 -6.83 -4.76
CA TYR A 108 -18.19 -5.65 -5.63
C TYR A 108 -19.01 -5.83 -6.90
N GLY A 109 -19.97 -6.75 -6.89
CA GLY A 109 -20.93 -6.99 -7.97
C GLY A 109 -20.37 -7.79 -9.16
N GLY A 110 -19.16 -8.33 -9.07
CA GLY A 110 -18.51 -9.10 -10.12
C GLY A 110 -18.79 -10.61 -10.08
N TYR A 111 -17.97 -11.38 -10.79
CA TYR A 111 -18.09 -12.84 -10.94
C TYR A 111 -16.77 -13.59 -10.64
N GLY A 112 -15.79 -12.93 -10.02
CA GLY A 112 -14.47 -13.47 -9.70
C GLY A 112 -14.41 -14.39 -8.48
N GLY A 113 -15.56 -14.80 -7.95
CA GLY A 113 -15.70 -15.52 -6.67
C GLY A 113 -15.86 -14.58 -5.47
N SER A 114 -16.13 -15.16 -4.29
CA SER A 114 -16.30 -14.38 -3.06
C SER A 114 -14.97 -13.90 -2.48
N LEU A 115 -14.98 -12.78 -1.75
CA LEU A 115 -13.80 -12.30 -1.03
C LEU A 115 -13.27 -13.33 -0.02
N ASP A 116 -14.15 -14.12 0.60
CA ASP A 116 -13.78 -15.19 1.54
C ASP A 116 -13.00 -16.31 0.84
N GLU A 117 -13.44 -16.77 -0.32
CA GLU A 117 -12.72 -17.78 -1.11
C GLU A 117 -11.36 -17.26 -1.59
N ILE A 118 -11.33 -16.03 -2.10
CA ILE A 118 -10.08 -15.37 -2.51
C ILE A 118 -9.12 -15.23 -1.33
N ASN A 119 -9.62 -14.86 -0.15
CA ASN A 119 -8.81 -14.75 1.06
C ASN A 119 -8.24 -16.11 1.47
N LYS A 120 -9.06 -17.17 1.49
CA LYS A 120 -8.62 -18.54 1.79
C LYS A 120 -7.56 -19.01 0.82
N ALA A 121 -7.73 -18.74 -0.48
CA ALA A 121 -6.73 -19.06 -1.50
C ALA A 121 -5.40 -18.35 -1.24
N TRP A 122 -5.42 -17.06 -0.93
CA TRP A 122 -4.22 -16.30 -0.56
C TRP A 122 -3.58 -16.81 0.71
N MET A 123 -4.35 -17.09 1.76
CA MET A 123 -3.81 -17.64 3.01
C MET A 123 -3.10 -18.97 2.79
N LYS A 124 -3.68 -19.85 1.95
CA LYS A 124 -3.02 -21.09 1.54
C LYS A 124 -1.73 -20.80 0.77
N LYS A 125 -1.78 -19.90 -0.22
CA LYS A 125 -0.62 -19.51 -1.04
C LYS A 125 0.53 -18.98 -0.19
N LEU A 126 0.24 -18.10 0.77
CA LEU A 126 1.23 -17.56 1.70
C LEU A 126 1.85 -18.65 2.59
N ALA A 127 1.05 -19.63 3.02
CA ALA A 127 1.55 -20.78 3.77
C ALA A 127 2.47 -21.66 2.92
N ASP A 128 2.14 -21.89 1.64
CA ASP A 128 2.98 -22.63 0.70
C ASP A 128 4.34 -21.92 0.46
N TYR A 129 4.37 -20.58 0.59
CA TYR A 129 5.59 -19.76 0.46
C TYR A 129 6.40 -19.61 1.77
N LYS A 130 6.04 -20.31 2.85
CA LYS A 130 6.69 -20.19 4.16
C LYS A 130 8.22 -20.32 4.10
N ASP A 131 8.72 -21.34 3.42
CA ASP A 131 10.17 -21.59 3.33
C ASP A 131 10.87 -20.54 2.46
N TRP A 132 10.18 -20.04 1.43
CA TRP A 132 10.66 -18.92 0.62
C TRP A 132 10.82 -17.66 1.46
N PHE A 133 9.82 -17.29 2.27
CA PHE A 133 9.90 -16.14 3.18
C PHE A 133 11.07 -16.28 4.17
N LYS A 134 11.25 -17.48 4.75
CA LYS A 134 12.36 -17.75 5.66
C LYS A 134 13.72 -17.58 4.99
N ALA A 135 13.85 -18.01 3.73
CA ALA A 135 15.07 -17.80 2.95
C ALA A 135 15.32 -16.30 2.69
N GLN A 136 14.27 -15.51 2.42
CA GLN A 136 14.40 -14.07 2.17
C GLN A 136 14.96 -13.30 3.39
N GLU A 137 14.73 -13.75 4.63
CA GLU A 137 15.27 -13.07 5.84
C GLU A 137 16.81 -12.99 5.86
N SER A 138 17.47 -13.95 5.21
CA SER A 138 18.92 -13.98 5.09
C SER A 138 19.47 -13.05 4.01
N ILE A 139 18.62 -12.59 3.10
CA ILE A 139 19.00 -11.72 1.99
C ILE A 139 19.05 -10.28 2.50
N LYS A 140 20.25 -9.74 2.61
CA LYS A 140 20.50 -8.38 3.11
C LYS A 140 21.39 -7.62 2.15
N ALA A 141 21.14 -6.33 2.02
CA ALA A 141 22.03 -5.45 1.27
C ALA A 141 23.40 -5.40 1.97
N ASN A 142 24.47 -5.53 1.19
CA ASN A 142 25.81 -5.28 1.69
C ASN A 142 26.07 -3.78 1.68
N GLU A 143 25.89 -3.13 2.83
CA GLU A 143 26.00 -1.68 2.98
C GLU A 143 27.39 -1.12 2.63
N ALA A 144 28.46 -1.93 2.73
CA ALA A 144 29.80 -1.52 2.33
C ALA A 144 29.93 -1.29 0.82
N LEU A 145 29.01 -1.84 0.02
CA LEU A 145 28.98 -1.68 -1.44
C LEU A 145 27.96 -0.63 -1.90
N ARG A 146 27.25 0.04 -1.00
CA ARG A 146 26.23 1.04 -1.36
C ARG A 146 26.91 2.26 -2.02
N PRO A 147 26.51 2.63 -3.26
CA PRO A 147 27.01 3.85 -3.88
C PRO A 147 26.49 5.11 -3.17
N GLY A 148 27.35 6.11 -2.99
CA GLY A 148 26.99 7.39 -2.40
C GLY A 148 26.92 7.38 -0.86
N LYS A 149 26.48 8.50 -0.28
CA LYS A 149 26.31 8.61 1.17
C LYS A 149 25.07 7.80 1.59
N PRO A 150 25.15 6.94 2.63
CA PRO A 150 23.99 6.26 3.16
C PRO A 150 22.91 7.27 3.57
N THR A 151 21.68 7.06 3.12
CA THR A 151 20.54 7.83 3.62
C THR A 151 20.28 7.39 5.05
N ASN A 152 20.33 8.32 6.00
CA ASN A 152 20.09 7.99 7.40
C ASN A 152 18.60 8.12 7.75
N TYR A 153 18.20 7.46 8.83
CA TYR A 153 16.80 7.41 9.29
C TYR A 153 16.27 8.81 9.61
N ASP A 154 17.09 9.66 10.23
CA ASP A 154 16.69 11.02 10.65
C ASP A 154 16.45 11.94 9.44
N GLU A 155 17.22 11.81 8.37
CA GLU A 155 17.05 12.53 7.11
C GLU A 155 15.74 12.13 6.41
N LEU A 156 15.38 10.83 6.42
CA LEU A 156 14.17 10.33 5.77
C LEU A 156 12.89 10.59 6.58
N PHE A 157 12.94 10.29 7.86
CA PHE A 157 11.74 10.21 8.71
C PHE A 157 11.65 11.34 9.72
N GLY A 158 12.77 12.03 10.01
CA GLY A 158 12.89 12.98 11.12
C GLY A 158 13.30 12.27 12.42
N ILE A 159 13.82 13.05 13.37
CA ILE A 159 14.12 12.56 14.73
C ILE A 159 12.79 12.23 15.42
N ASP A 160 12.59 10.97 15.79
CA ASP A 160 11.44 10.55 16.60
C ASP A 160 11.64 11.10 18.02
N GLY A 161 11.09 12.28 18.28
CA GLY A 161 11.14 12.98 19.57
C GLY A 161 12.37 13.89 19.76
N SER A 162 12.21 15.18 19.47
CA SER A 162 12.76 16.27 20.30
C SER A 162 12.06 17.58 19.94
N PHE A 163 11.79 18.38 20.96
CA PHE A 163 11.07 19.65 20.91
C PHE A 163 11.57 20.59 19.81
N ARG A 164 10.62 21.33 19.22
CA ARG A 164 10.90 22.48 18.35
C ARG A 164 11.84 23.44 19.07
N GLN A 165 13.05 23.62 18.57
CA GLN A 165 13.82 24.81 18.90
C GLN A 165 13.24 25.95 18.07
N LEU A 166 12.43 26.78 18.72
CA LEU A 166 11.99 28.08 18.22
C LEU A 166 13.25 28.94 18.01
N SER A 167 13.59 29.23 16.76
CA SER A 167 14.42 30.40 16.46
C SER A 167 13.49 31.62 16.52
N ILE A 168 13.59 32.37 17.61
CA ILE A 168 13.04 33.73 17.72
C ILE A 168 14.12 34.64 17.11
N ASP A 169 13.77 35.36 16.05
CA ASP A 169 14.42 36.63 15.71
C ASP A 169 13.82 37.75 16.57
#